data_AF-A0A9E8LUQ3-F1
#
_entry.id   AF-A0A9E8LUQ3-F1
#
_cell.length_a   1.000
_cell.length_b   1.000
_cell.length_c   1.000
_cell.angle_alpha   90.00
_cell.angle_beta   90.00
_cell.angle_gamma   90.00
#
_symmetry.space_group_name_H-M   'P 1'
#
loop_
_entity.id
_entity.type
_entity.pdbx_description
1 polymer ?
#
loop_
_entity_poly.entity_id
_entity_poly.type
_entity_poly.pdbx_seq_one_letter_code
_entity_poly.pdbx_strand_id
1 'polypeptide(L)'
;MPDMNAYLAKIEEKKKVLADLDLQSAERNHYYETEVFPLIREYFQKVESNKLENRYDLLILSVGSTFEPLVLSIDAVQPKKVVFLYTKESEKNIDKIDEFINFRPTQMKMYEVDHINPEKIYQRIKEISLQNEGKKIGIDFTGGTKAMSAGMAMAGGMIGADLFYIASKWNKLTRKPEPGSERLKILKNPYELFGDIEIERAQELWSQGEYFAASVLLEEVYKKLPEQYEYRVLAALGKAYSSWEVFNIKAAYEHLHFVTNEGVSHLSRLGKPIFSEKDLHILKKQLEILKVYKEKNLGKDIPLKTVQDVHFMKNLILFFKNLAVKEEEQKRYDIASLYYYRMIEVIGQHRIARFDINTSNPDYSNLKMNQKSILEKINALLKQSKLKQEFHSLPEKLALADTHLLLYVLNDPIAKRVSPSKLRDASEARNYSILAHGFLTIDEEIFKKIRKVAMTFFYGFLQENGEDEFNETLQFITPNFFKTGNEIE
;
A
#
# COMPACT_ATOMS: atom_id res chain seq x y z
N MET A 1 46.07 -4.79 4.54
CA MET A 1 46.11 -4.90 3.06
C MET A 1 47.54 -4.79 2.48
N PRO A 2 48.53 -5.58 2.93
CA PRO A 2 49.87 -5.58 2.31
C PRO A 2 49.89 -6.22 0.91
N ASP A 3 48.98 -7.16 0.62
CA ASP A 3 48.90 -7.89 -0.66
C ASP A 3 48.45 -6.98 -1.84
N MET A 4 47.51 -6.07 -1.60
CA MET A 4 46.95 -5.14 -2.59
C MET A 4 47.98 -4.18 -3.20
N ASN A 5 48.88 -3.64 -2.38
CA ASN A 5 49.93 -2.74 -2.83
C ASN A 5 50.95 -3.46 -3.71
N ALA A 6 51.17 -4.76 -3.48
CA ALA A 6 52.05 -5.58 -4.31
C ALA A 6 51.46 -5.80 -5.71
N TYR A 7 50.14 -6.00 -5.83
CA TYR A 7 49.47 -6.10 -7.13
C TYR A 7 49.55 -4.80 -7.93
N LEU A 8 49.26 -3.66 -7.30
CA LEU A 8 49.37 -2.35 -7.95
C LEU A 8 50.80 -2.06 -8.40
N ALA A 9 51.79 -2.39 -7.57
CA ALA A 9 53.21 -2.24 -7.95
C ALA A 9 53.58 -3.09 -9.18
N LYS A 10 53.13 -4.35 -9.24
CA LYS A 10 53.34 -5.22 -10.41
C LYS A 10 52.64 -4.70 -11.66
N ILE A 11 51.41 -4.19 -11.52
CA ILE A 11 50.67 -3.57 -12.63
C ILE A 11 51.44 -2.34 -13.15
N GLU A 12 51.93 -1.47 -12.25
CA GLU A 12 52.72 -0.29 -12.66
C GLU A 12 54.05 -0.66 -13.33
N GLU A 13 54.73 -1.72 -12.89
CA GLU A 13 55.94 -2.23 -13.57
C GLU A 13 55.62 -2.67 -15.00
N LYS A 14 54.60 -3.52 -15.16
CA LYS A 14 54.18 -4.03 -16.48
C LYS A 14 53.64 -2.92 -17.38
N LYS A 15 53.02 -1.88 -16.82
CA LYS A 15 52.58 -0.68 -17.56
C LYS A 15 53.74 0.11 -18.17
N LYS A 16 54.91 0.17 -17.52
CA LYS A 16 56.10 0.83 -18.10
C LYS A 16 56.55 0.12 -19.36
N VAL A 17 56.69 -1.21 -19.30
CA VAL A 17 57.03 -2.02 -20.48
C VAL A 17 55.98 -1.85 -21.57
N LEU A 18 54.69 -1.85 -21.22
CA LEU A 18 53.60 -1.62 -22.17
C LEU A 18 53.64 -0.23 -22.85
N ALA A 19 54.21 0.78 -22.19
CA ALA A 19 54.35 2.13 -22.71
C ALA A 19 55.52 2.28 -23.71
N ASP A 20 56.53 1.41 -23.59
CA ASP A 20 57.69 1.39 -24.48
C ASP A 20 57.42 0.62 -25.79
N LEU A 21 56.36 -0.19 -25.84
CA LEU A 21 55.91 -0.91 -27.03
C LEU A 21 55.10 0.01 -27.98
N ASP A 22 55.25 -0.21 -29.28
CA ASP A 22 54.54 0.57 -30.30
C ASP A 22 53.02 0.44 -30.15
N LEU A 23 52.32 1.58 -30.19
CA LEU A 23 50.90 1.72 -29.84
C LEU A 23 49.97 0.88 -30.72
N GLN A 24 50.37 0.64 -31.98
CA GLN A 24 49.58 -0.10 -32.98
C GLN A 24 50.12 -1.52 -33.26
N SER A 25 51.14 -1.97 -32.52
CA SER A 25 51.73 -3.29 -32.74
C SER A 25 50.86 -4.43 -32.20
N ALA A 26 50.84 -5.56 -32.91
CA ALA A 26 50.25 -6.81 -32.42
C ALA A 26 50.96 -7.30 -31.14
N GLU A 27 52.26 -7.04 -31.04
CA GLU A 27 53.10 -7.33 -29.87
C GLU A 27 52.58 -6.64 -28.60
N ARG A 28 52.22 -5.36 -28.68
CA ARG A 28 51.65 -4.62 -27.55
C ARG A 28 50.32 -5.20 -27.08
N ASN A 29 49.45 -5.60 -27.99
CA ASN A 29 48.16 -6.21 -27.63
C ASN A 29 48.38 -7.59 -26.99
N HIS A 30 49.27 -8.40 -27.56
CA HIS A 30 49.61 -9.71 -27.00
C HIS A 30 50.23 -9.59 -25.60
N TYR A 31 51.17 -8.66 -25.41
CA TYR A 31 51.77 -8.38 -24.11
C TYR A 31 50.73 -7.89 -23.09
N TYR A 32 49.81 -7.03 -23.50
CA TYR A 32 48.71 -6.62 -22.61
C TYR A 32 47.85 -7.81 -22.17
N GLU A 33 47.39 -8.64 -23.12
CA GLU A 33 46.51 -9.78 -22.85
C GLU A 33 47.19 -10.86 -21.99
N THR A 34 48.51 -11.08 -22.15
CA THR A 34 49.25 -12.14 -21.44
C THR A 34 49.90 -11.70 -20.13
N GLU A 35 50.39 -10.47 -20.03
CA GLU A 35 51.23 -10.01 -18.91
C GLU A 35 50.56 -8.95 -18.02
N VAL A 36 49.65 -8.15 -18.59
CA VAL A 36 49.02 -7.03 -17.85
C VAL A 36 47.61 -7.40 -17.40
N PHE A 37 46.78 -7.90 -18.31
CA PHE A 37 45.37 -8.15 -18.06
C PHE A 37 45.11 -9.18 -16.95
N PRO A 38 45.84 -10.30 -16.83
CA PRO A 38 45.66 -11.24 -15.71
C PRO A 38 45.88 -10.59 -14.34
N LEU A 39 46.86 -9.68 -14.22
CA LEU A 39 47.10 -8.94 -12.97
C LEU A 39 45.94 -7.98 -12.65
N ILE A 40 45.37 -7.32 -13.67
CA ILE A 40 44.18 -6.48 -13.51
C ILE A 40 43.01 -7.34 -13.02
N ARG A 41 42.77 -8.50 -13.63
CA ARG A 41 41.67 -9.41 -13.24
C ARG A 41 41.75 -9.83 -11.77
N GLU A 42 42.91 -10.30 -11.33
CA GLU A 42 43.12 -10.71 -9.93
C GLU A 42 42.89 -9.55 -8.96
N TYR A 43 43.46 -8.38 -9.27
CA TYR A 43 43.26 -7.18 -8.47
C TYR A 43 41.79 -6.76 -8.43
N PHE A 44 41.15 -6.67 -9.60
CA PHE A 44 39.77 -6.23 -9.75
C PHE A 44 38.82 -7.16 -9.01
N GLN A 45 38.93 -8.48 -9.18
CA GLN A 45 38.12 -9.45 -8.47
C GLN A 45 38.26 -9.29 -6.95
N LYS A 46 39.49 -9.22 -6.42
CA LYS A 46 39.73 -9.08 -4.97
C LYS A 46 39.10 -7.81 -4.40
N VAL A 47 39.04 -6.72 -5.16
CA VAL A 47 38.54 -5.43 -4.69
C VAL A 47 37.03 -5.29 -4.88
N GLU A 48 36.56 -5.63 -6.07
CA GLU A 48 35.24 -5.26 -6.54
C GLU A 48 34.19 -6.29 -6.13
N SER A 49 34.55 -7.58 -5.98
CA SER A 49 33.61 -8.61 -5.49
C SER A 49 33.10 -8.31 -4.09
N ASN A 50 33.93 -7.70 -3.24
CA ASN A 50 33.56 -7.33 -1.86
C ASN A 50 32.50 -6.22 -1.79
N LYS A 51 32.19 -5.56 -2.90
CA LYS A 51 31.13 -4.53 -2.97
C LYS A 51 29.75 -5.12 -3.19
N LEU A 52 29.67 -6.41 -3.55
CA LEU A 52 28.42 -7.08 -3.85
C LEU A 52 27.93 -7.82 -2.60
N GLU A 53 26.75 -7.47 -2.13
CA GLU A 53 26.10 -8.12 -0.97
C GLU A 53 25.41 -9.43 -1.36
N ASN A 54 25.04 -9.56 -2.64
CA ASN A 54 24.25 -10.67 -3.16
C ASN A 54 25.11 -11.65 -3.96
N ARG A 55 24.66 -12.92 -4.01
CA ARG A 55 25.14 -13.91 -4.98
C ARG A 55 24.19 -13.96 -6.17
N TYR A 56 24.75 -14.04 -7.37
CA TYR A 56 23.98 -14.00 -8.62
C TYR A 56 23.83 -15.39 -9.24
N ASP A 57 22.60 -15.77 -9.56
CA ASP A 57 22.31 -17.00 -10.29
C ASP A 57 22.57 -16.83 -11.79
N LEU A 58 22.37 -15.62 -12.30
CA LEU A 58 22.51 -15.28 -13.71
C LEU A 58 23.08 -13.87 -13.88
N LEU A 59 24.06 -13.72 -14.78
CA LEU A 59 24.53 -12.44 -15.29
C LEU A 59 24.23 -12.35 -16.79
N ILE A 60 23.52 -11.32 -17.22
CA ILE A 60 23.26 -11.03 -18.63
C ILE A 60 24.20 -9.91 -19.06
N LEU A 61 25.01 -10.12 -20.10
CA LEU A 61 25.99 -9.15 -20.58
C LEU A 61 25.72 -8.77 -22.03
N SER A 62 25.73 -7.48 -22.35
CA SER A 62 25.76 -7.02 -23.74
C SER A 62 27.20 -7.02 -24.28
N VAL A 63 27.41 -7.67 -25.43
CA VAL A 63 28.74 -7.86 -26.02
C VAL A 63 29.01 -6.78 -27.06
N GLY A 64 30.05 -5.98 -26.80
CA GLY A 64 30.51 -4.89 -27.65
C GLY A 64 31.79 -5.20 -28.40
N SER A 65 32.51 -4.15 -28.78
CA SER A 65 33.80 -4.24 -29.49
C SER A 65 34.98 -4.65 -28.59
N THR A 66 34.87 -4.48 -27.28
CA THR A 66 35.90 -4.82 -26.28
C THR A 66 35.41 -5.91 -25.33
N PHE A 67 36.23 -6.91 -25.07
CA PHE A 67 35.88 -8.09 -24.28
C PHE A 67 36.33 -7.99 -22.82
N GLU A 68 37.40 -7.21 -22.58
CA GLU A 68 38.08 -7.10 -21.30
C GLU A 68 37.16 -6.66 -20.16
N PRO A 69 36.27 -5.66 -20.33
CA PRO A 69 35.36 -5.26 -19.25
C PRO A 69 34.34 -6.36 -18.89
N LEU A 70 33.92 -7.17 -19.86
CA LEU A 70 32.95 -8.25 -19.60
C LEU A 70 33.60 -9.37 -18.77
N VAL A 71 34.85 -9.70 -19.05
CA VAL A 71 35.63 -10.64 -18.21
C VAL A 71 35.74 -10.11 -16.79
N LEU A 72 36.08 -8.83 -16.60
CA LEU A 72 36.15 -8.21 -15.26
C LEU A 72 34.80 -8.23 -14.53
N SER A 73 33.71 -8.00 -15.26
CA SER A 73 32.36 -8.09 -14.71
C SER A 73 32.04 -9.50 -14.22
N ILE A 74 32.32 -10.52 -15.04
CA ILE A 74 32.13 -11.93 -14.67
C ILE A 74 32.99 -12.31 -13.45
N ASP A 75 34.26 -11.88 -13.43
CA ASP A 75 35.18 -12.16 -12.34
C ASP A 75 34.70 -11.56 -11.00
N ALA A 76 34.17 -10.33 -11.02
CA ALA A 76 33.69 -9.67 -9.81
C ALA A 76 32.30 -10.16 -9.35
N VAL A 77 31.39 -10.39 -10.30
CA VAL A 77 30.00 -10.80 -9.99
C VAL A 77 29.92 -12.30 -9.62
N GLN A 78 30.83 -13.12 -10.16
CA GLN A 78 30.89 -14.57 -9.94
C GLN A 78 29.53 -15.29 -10.10
N PRO A 79 28.82 -15.10 -11.23
CA PRO A 79 27.50 -15.67 -11.42
C PRO A 79 27.54 -17.19 -11.66
N LYS A 80 26.45 -17.91 -11.36
CA LYS A 80 26.38 -19.35 -11.67
C LYS A 80 26.26 -19.64 -13.17
N LYS A 81 25.64 -18.72 -13.92
CA LYS A 81 25.42 -18.78 -15.37
C LYS A 81 25.59 -17.40 -15.98
N VAL A 82 25.96 -17.37 -17.27
CA VAL A 82 26.04 -16.15 -18.06
C VAL A 82 25.18 -16.25 -19.32
N VAL A 83 24.58 -15.13 -19.70
CA VAL A 83 23.90 -14.96 -20.99
C VAL A 83 24.53 -13.80 -21.73
N PHE A 84 25.01 -14.04 -22.94
CA PHE A 84 25.56 -13.00 -23.82
C PHE A 84 24.51 -12.54 -24.83
N LEU A 85 24.24 -11.24 -24.85
CA LEU A 85 23.48 -10.60 -25.92
C LEU A 85 24.46 -9.91 -26.87
N TYR A 86 24.56 -10.39 -28.11
CA TYR A 86 25.62 -9.98 -29.03
C TYR A 86 25.08 -9.57 -30.40
N THR A 87 25.87 -8.85 -31.18
CA THR A 87 25.60 -8.60 -32.61
C THR A 87 26.49 -9.52 -33.44
N LYS A 88 26.15 -9.73 -34.71
CA LYS A 88 27.00 -10.52 -35.63
C LYS A 88 28.47 -10.05 -35.64
N GLU A 89 28.74 -8.74 -35.48
CA GLU A 89 30.12 -8.25 -35.45
C GLU A 89 30.85 -8.54 -34.14
N SER A 90 30.13 -8.68 -33.03
CA SER A 90 30.70 -8.89 -31.69
C SER A 90 30.73 -10.36 -31.26
N GLU A 91 30.21 -11.29 -32.05
CA GLU A 91 30.22 -12.73 -31.77
C GLU A 91 31.63 -13.27 -31.45
N LYS A 92 32.62 -12.92 -32.27
CA LYS A 92 34.04 -13.29 -32.06
C LYS A 92 34.63 -12.86 -30.71
N ASN A 93 34.04 -11.85 -30.08
CA ASN A 93 34.50 -11.41 -28.77
C ASN A 93 34.02 -12.34 -27.66
N ILE A 94 32.98 -13.15 -27.89
CA ILE A 94 32.57 -14.20 -26.95
C ILE A 94 33.63 -15.30 -26.89
N ASP A 95 34.20 -15.69 -28.03
CA ASP A 95 35.30 -16.67 -28.08
C ASP A 95 36.49 -16.18 -27.24
N LYS A 96 36.84 -14.89 -27.39
CA LYS A 96 37.87 -14.26 -26.55
C LYS A 96 37.52 -14.28 -25.07
N ILE A 97 36.27 -14.02 -24.70
CA ILE A 97 35.84 -14.08 -23.29
C ILE A 97 36.01 -15.50 -22.75
N ASP A 98 35.64 -16.51 -23.53
CA ASP A 98 35.71 -17.93 -23.17
C ASP A 98 37.14 -18.38 -22.85
N GLU A 99 38.16 -17.80 -23.50
CA GLU A 99 39.57 -18.05 -23.18
C GLU A 99 39.95 -17.64 -21.74
N PHE A 100 39.24 -16.66 -21.17
CA PHE A 100 39.55 -16.11 -19.84
C PHE A 100 38.64 -16.62 -18.72
N ILE A 101 37.43 -17.09 -19.05
CA ILE A 101 36.44 -17.52 -18.05
C ILE A 101 36.37 -19.06 -17.99
N ASN A 102 35.98 -19.60 -16.84
CA ASN A 102 35.88 -21.06 -16.65
C ASN A 102 34.43 -21.51 -16.51
N PHE A 103 33.65 -21.33 -17.58
CA PHE A 103 32.25 -21.76 -17.65
C PHE A 103 32.12 -23.01 -18.51
N ARG A 104 31.25 -23.94 -18.10
CA ARG A 104 30.85 -25.05 -19.00
C ARG A 104 29.86 -24.54 -20.04
N PRO A 105 29.77 -25.16 -21.23
CA PRO A 105 28.76 -24.78 -22.24
C PRO A 105 27.33 -24.74 -21.71
N THR A 106 26.97 -25.61 -20.76
CA THR A 106 25.64 -25.64 -20.12
C THR A 106 25.35 -24.43 -19.21
N GLN A 107 26.37 -23.66 -18.87
CA GLN A 107 26.29 -22.46 -18.02
C GLN A 107 26.35 -21.17 -18.84
N MET A 108 26.52 -21.27 -20.16
CA MET A 108 26.55 -20.15 -21.08
C MET A 108 25.37 -20.24 -22.04
N LYS A 109 24.74 -19.11 -22.31
CA LYS A 109 23.78 -18.97 -23.41
C LYS A 109 24.15 -17.74 -24.23
N MET A 110 23.87 -17.78 -25.52
CA MET A 110 24.18 -16.69 -26.43
C MET A 110 22.94 -16.38 -27.27
N TYR A 111 22.67 -15.10 -27.46
CA TYR A 111 21.52 -14.63 -28.21
C TYR A 111 21.92 -13.44 -29.09
N GLU A 112 21.77 -13.62 -30.40
CA GLU A 112 21.93 -12.51 -31.33
C GLU A 112 20.81 -11.47 -31.13
N VAL A 113 21.18 -10.20 -31.06
CA VAL A 113 20.28 -9.05 -30.94
C VAL A 113 20.63 -7.98 -31.96
N ASP A 114 19.60 -7.21 -32.36
CA ASP A 114 19.75 -6.08 -33.26
C ASP A 114 20.12 -4.82 -32.47
N HIS A 115 21.27 -4.23 -32.76
CA HIS A 115 21.77 -3.05 -32.05
C HIS A 115 20.99 -1.76 -32.36
N ILE A 116 20.17 -1.75 -33.41
CA ILE A 116 19.35 -0.61 -33.85
C ILE A 116 17.95 -0.67 -33.22
N ASN A 117 17.52 -1.85 -32.76
CA ASN A 117 16.17 -2.05 -32.21
C ASN A 117 16.20 -2.48 -30.73
N PRO A 118 16.17 -1.52 -29.79
CA PRO A 118 16.09 -1.78 -28.36
C PRO A 118 14.88 -2.65 -27.93
N GLU A 119 13.77 -2.64 -28.67
CA GLU A 119 12.57 -3.41 -28.30
C GLU A 119 12.83 -4.92 -28.29
N LYS A 120 13.65 -5.41 -29.23
CA LYS A 120 14.06 -6.83 -29.27
C LYS A 120 14.92 -7.19 -28.06
N ILE A 121 15.72 -6.25 -27.56
CA ILE A 121 16.51 -6.41 -26.34
C ILE A 121 15.56 -6.52 -25.13
N TYR A 122 14.52 -5.68 -25.07
CA TYR A 122 13.51 -5.74 -23.99
C TYR A 122 12.81 -7.09 -23.97
N GLN A 123 12.33 -7.55 -25.12
CA GLN A 123 11.64 -8.83 -25.26
C GLN A 123 12.55 -9.97 -24.82
N ARG A 124 13.81 -9.99 -25.27
CA ARG A 124 14.76 -11.05 -24.91
C ARG A 124 15.09 -11.06 -23.42
N ILE A 125 15.32 -9.90 -22.80
CA ILE A 125 15.57 -9.81 -21.35
C ILE A 125 14.34 -10.28 -20.58
N LYS A 126 13.14 -9.90 -21.00
CA LYS A 126 11.89 -10.37 -20.39
C LYS A 126 11.74 -11.88 -20.50
N GLU A 127 11.97 -12.47 -21.67
CA GLU A 127 11.95 -13.92 -21.87
C GLU A 127 12.95 -14.65 -20.96
N ILE A 128 14.19 -14.14 -20.88
CA ILE A 128 15.23 -14.69 -20.01
C ILE A 128 14.81 -14.58 -18.54
N SER A 129 14.24 -13.45 -18.13
CA SER A 129 13.77 -13.23 -16.75
C SER A 129 12.67 -14.23 -16.37
N LEU A 130 11.67 -14.44 -17.23
CA LEU A 130 10.60 -15.42 -17.00
C LEU A 130 11.13 -16.86 -16.90
N GLN A 131 12.15 -17.21 -17.67
CA GLN A 131 12.80 -18.53 -17.58
C GLN A 131 13.63 -18.72 -16.29
N ASN A 132 13.92 -17.63 -15.58
CA ASN A 132 14.72 -17.62 -14.36
C ASN A 132 13.94 -16.96 -13.20
N GLU A 133 12.62 -17.15 -13.16
CA GLU A 133 11.77 -16.61 -12.09
C GLU A 133 12.27 -17.04 -10.70
N GLY A 134 12.32 -16.09 -9.76
CA GLY A 134 12.83 -16.29 -8.41
C GLY A 134 14.37 -16.42 -8.30
N LYS A 135 15.12 -16.20 -9.37
CA LYS A 135 16.60 -16.17 -9.37
C LYS A 135 17.11 -14.74 -9.25
N LYS A 136 18.27 -14.56 -8.60
CA LYS A 136 18.91 -13.24 -8.53
C LYS A 136 19.66 -12.97 -9.84
N ILE A 137 19.19 -11.97 -10.59
CA ILE A 137 19.70 -11.59 -11.92
C ILE A 137 20.51 -10.30 -11.81
N GLY A 138 21.69 -10.31 -12.43
CA GLY A 138 22.49 -9.13 -12.72
C GLY A 138 22.50 -8.83 -14.21
N ILE A 139 22.57 -7.55 -14.59
CA ILE A 139 22.74 -7.10 -15.98
C ILE A 139 23.97 -6.21 -16.07
N ASP A 140 24.95 -6.62 -16.88
CA ASP A 140 26.06 -5.76 -17.27
C ASP A 140 25.78 -5.14 -18.63
N PHE A 141 25.70 -3.80 -18.65
CA PHE A 141 25.43 -3.02 -19.85
C PHE A 141 26.66 -2.26 -20.36
N THR A 142 27.87 -2.66 -19.93
CA THR A 142 29.15 -2.02 -20.29
C THR A 142 29.45 -2.13 -21.79
N GLY A 143 29.23 -3.31 -22.37
CA GLY A 143 29.49 -3.58 -23.77
C GLY A 143 28.29 -3.29 -24.66
N GLY A 144 28.54 -3.13 -25.96
CA GLY A 144 27.51 -2.91 -26.98
C GLY A 144 27.46 -1.46 -27.45
N THR A 145 26.50 -1.16 -28.31
CA THR A 145 26.24 0.23 -28.73
C THR A 145 25.53 1.00 -27.61
N LYS A 146 25.51 2.34 -27.68
CA LYS A 146 24.75 3.16 -26.72
C LYS A 146 23.27 2.75 -26.63
N ALA A 147 22.67 2.39 -27.76
CA ALA A 147 21.28 1.93 -27.81
C ALA A 147 21.11 0.59 -27.10
N MET A 148 22.05 -0.35 -27.28
CA MET A 148 22.05 -1.62 -26.54
C MET A 148 22.22 -1.40 -25.04
N SER A 149 23.22 -0.62 -24.61
CA SER A 149 23.47 -0.35 -23.20
C SER A 149 22.27 0.33 -22.52
N ALA A 150 21.67 1.33 -23.17
CA ALA A 150 20.46 1.97 -22.68
C ALA A 150 19.30 0.97 -22.58
N GLY A 151 19.15 0.11 -23.59
CA GLY A 151 18.07 -0.85 -23.61
C GLY A 151 18.19 -1.96 -22.57
N MET A 152 19.42 -2.44 -22.34
CA MET A 152 19.77 -3.37 -21.26
C MET A 152 19.44 -2.77 -19.89
N ALA A 153 19.85 -1.53 -19.64
CA ALA A 153 19.61 -0.85 -18.37
C ALA A 153 18.11 -0.63 -18.10
N MET A 154 17.35 -0.16 -19.10
CA MET A 154 15.90 0.04 -18.97
C MET A 154 15.16 -1.26 -18.70
N ALA A 155 15.38 -2.28 -19.52
CA ALA A 155 14.73 -3.57 -19.35
C ALA A 155 15.16 -4.25 -18.03
N GLY A 156 16.43 -4.12 -17.66
CA GLY A 156 16.95 -4.63 -16.40
C GLY A 156 16.32 -3.98 -15.17
N GLY A 157 16.16 -2.66 -15.18
CA GLY A 157 15.44 -1.94 -14.14
C GLY A 157 13.98 -2.39 -14.03
N MET A 158 13.30 -2.57 -15.16
CA MET A 158 11.90 -3.04 -15.17
C MET A 158 11.70 -4.43 -14.59
N ILE A 159 12.69 -5.33 -14.69
CA ILE A 159 12.61 -6.68 -14.12
C ILE A 159 13.20 -6.80 -12.70
N GLY A 160 13.64 -5.68 -12.10
CA GLY A 160 14.26 -5.67 -10.77
C GLY A 160 15.64 -6.35 -10.71
N ALA A 161 16.39 -6.35 -11.83
CA ALA A 161 17.76 -6.85 -11.85
C ALA A 161 18.75 -5.81 -11.31
N ASP A 162 19.84 -6.26 -10.69
CA ASP A 162 20.92 -5.35 -10.31
C ASP A 162 21.69 -4.95 -11.57
N LEU A 163 21.89 -3.64 -11.77
CA LEU A 163 22.51 -3.11 -12.97
C LEU A 163 23.99 -2.80 -12.73
N PHE A 164 24.86 -3.29 -13.61
CA PHE A 164 26.31 -3.16 -13.53
C PHE A 164 26.89 -2.48 -14.76
N TYR A 165 27.93 -1.68 -14.52
CA TYR A 165 28.84 -1.28 -15.58
C TYR A 165 30.27 -1.13 -15.06
N ILE A 166 31.24 -1.31 -15.95
CA ILE A 166 32.65 -1.09 -15.65
C ILE A 166 33.04 0.33 -16.05
N ALA A 167 33.36 1.16 -15.06
CA ALA A 167 33.93 2.48 -15.29
C ALA A 167 35.45 2.41 -15.34
N SER A 168 36.08 3.15 -16.25
CA SER A 168 37.54 3.22 -16.34
C SER A 168 38.01 4.63 -16.68
N LYS A 169 39.25 4.99 -16.31
CA LYS A 169 39.87 6.23 -16.78
C LYS A 169 40.29 6.05 -18.22
N TRP A 170 39.80 6.91 -19.11
CA TRP A 170 40.09 6.83 -20.54
C TRP A 170 41.39 7.52 -20.89
N ASN A 171 42.33 6.80 -21.50
CA ASN A 171 43.57 7.38 -22.00
C ASN A 171 43.39 7.83 -23.46
N LYS A 172 43.49 9.14 -23.70
CA LYS A 172 43.30 9.74 -25.03
C LYS A 172 44.39 9.35 -26.03
N LEU A 173 45.62 9.11 -25.57
CA LEU A 173 46.76 8.76 -26.43
C LEU A 173 46.66 7.33 -26.93
N THR A 174 46.37 6.39 -26.03
CA THR A 174 46.26 4.96 -26.38
C THR A 174 44.88 4.57 -26.90
N ARG A 175 43.88 5.46 -26.77
CA ARG A 175 42.45 5.20 -27.04
C ARG A 175 41.96 3.92 -26.37
N LYS A 176 42.47 3.65 -25.17
CA LYS A 176 42.11 2.50 -24.34
C LYS A 176 41.95 2.94 -22.87
N PRO A 177 41.23 2.16 -22.04
CA PRO A 177 41.24 2.31 -20.59
C PRO A 177 42.67 2.31 -20.02
N GLU A 178 42.92 3.09 -18.98
CA GLU A 178 44.14 3.01 -18.19
C GLU A 178 44.15 1.69 -17.39
N PRO A 179 45.15 0.82 -17.59
CA PRO A 179 45.24 -0.45 -16.87
C PRO A 179 45.20 -0.26 -15.35
N GLY A 180 44.29 -0.96 -14.66
CA GLY A 180 44.10 -0.91 -13.21
C GLY A 180 43.16 0.20 -12.72
N SER A 181 42.64 1.04 -13.63
CA SER A 181 41.67 2.10 -13.31
C SER A 181 40.21 1.62 -13.29
N GLU A 182 39.96 0.40 -13.73
CA GLU A 182 38.63 -0.19 -13.87
C GLU A 182 37.96 -0.34 -12.51
N ARG A 183 36.68 0.03 -12.41
CA ARG A 183 35.86 -0.12 -11.19
C ARG A 183 34.47 -0.62 -11.56
N LEU A 184 33.96 -1.59 -10.80
CA LEU A 184 32.56 -2.02 -10.90
C LEU A 184 31.68 -0.92 -10.31
N LYS A 185 30.66 -0.53 -11.06
CA LYS A 185 29.65 0.43 -10.64
C LYS A 185 28.29 -0.25 -10.66
N ILE A 186 27.57 -0.09 -9.56
CA ILE A 186 26.20 -0.57 -9.41
C ILE A 186 25.29 0.63 -9.66
N LEU A 187 24.46 0.55 -10.70
CA LEU A 187 23.45 1.55 -11.00
C LEU A 187 22.16 1.15 -10.27
N LYS A 188 21.74 1.97 -9.31
CA LYS A 188 20.46 1.76 -8.63
C LYS A 188 19.32 2.15 -9.56
N ASN A 189 18.25 1.35 -9.56
CA ASN A 189 17.04 1.70 -10.28
C ASN A 189 16.45 3.00 -9.68
N PRO A 190 16.24 4.06 -10.48
CA PRO A 190 15.63 5.31 -10.00
C PRO A 190 14.32 5.08 -9.26
N TYR A 191 13.48 4.16 -9.72
CA TYR A 191 12.20 3.86 -9.06
C TYR A 191 12.40 3.30 -7.65
N GLU A 192 13.42 2.47 -7.43
CA GLU A 192 13.76 1.97 -6.09
C GLU A 192 14.42 3.05 -5.21
N LEU A 193 15.12 4.00 -5.83
CA LEU A 193 15.79 5.10 -5.14
C LEU A 193 14.80 6.14 -4.63
N PHE A 194 13.73 6.40 -5.39
CA PHE A 194 12.76 7.46 -5.08
C PHE A 194 11.46 6.92 -4.45
N GLY A 195 11.14 5.64 -4.64
CA GLY A 195 9.94 5.01 -4.10
C GLY A 195 8.65 5.40 -4.84
N ASP A 196 8.75 6.07 -5.98
CA ASP A 196 7.63 6.67 -6.70
C ASP A 196 6.53 5.64 -7.04
N ILE A 197 6.92 4.44 -7.48
CA ILE A 197 5.98 3.35 -7.80
C ILE A 197 5.22 2.90 -6.55
N GLU A 198 5.91 2.71 -5.43
CA GLU A 198 5.28 2.36 -4.16
C GLU A 198 4.34 3.48 -3.67
N ILE A 199 4.67 4.75 -3.92
CA ILE A 199 3.81 5.88 -3.57
C ILE A 199 2.56 5.95 -4.45
N GLU A 200 2.68 5.76 -5.77
CA GLU A 200 1.53 5.67 -6.69
C GLU A 200 0.59 4.53 -6.27
N ARG A 201 1.14 3.36 -5.95
CA ARG A 201 0.35 2.23 -5.44
C ARG A 201 -0.30 2.53 -4.09
N ALA A 202 0.38 3.25 -3.19
CA ALA A 202 -0.21 3.68 -1.93
C ALA A 202 -1.36 4.67 -2.15
N GLN A 203 -1.26 5.56 -3.13
CA GLN A 203 -2.32 6.49 -3.55
C GLN A 203 -3.55 5.72 -4.06
N GLU A 204 -3.35 4.75 -4.96
CA GLU A 204 -4.41 3.89 -5.48
C GLU A 204 -5.14 3.14 -4.35
N LEU A 205 -4.39 2.48 -3.47
CA LEU A 205 -4.94 1.79 -2.30
C LEU A 205 -5.72 2.75 -1.39
N TRP A 206 -5.20 3.95 -1.16
CA TRP A 206 -5.89 4.96 -0.37
C TRP A 206 -7.22 5.38 -1.00
N SER A 207 -7.24 5.61 -2.31
CA SER A 207 -8.47 5.98 -3.05
C SER A 207 -9.54 4.89 -3.02
N GLN A 208 -9.13 3.63 -2.87
CA GLN A 208 -10.00 2.46 -2.74
C GLN A 208 -10.46 2.23 -1.28
N GLY A 209 -9.98 3.03 -0.34
CA GLY A 209 -10.24 2.89 1.09
C GLY A 209 -9.45 1.74 1.76
N GLU A 210 -8.42 1.20 1.10
CA GLU A 210 -7.56 0.14 1.62
C GLU A 210 -6.43 0.71 2.50
N TYR A 211 -6.81 1.44 3.55
CA TYR A 211 -5.89 2.20 4.40
C TYR A 211 -4.84 1.35 5.10
N PHE A 212 -5.18 0.11 5.46
CA PHE A 212 -4.22 -0.81 6.08
C PHE A 212 -3.09 -1.15 5.10
N ALA A 213 -3.44 -1.59 3.89
CA ALA A 213 -2.45 -1.94 2.86
C ALA A 213 -1.61 -0.73 2.44
N ALA A 214 -2.24 0.44 2.26
CA ALA A 214 -1.53 1.69 2.00
C ALA A 214 -0.52 2.01 3.12
N SER A 215 -0.93 1.84 4.39
CA SER A 215 -0.06 2.13 5.54
C SER A 215 1.18 1.22 5.63
N VAL A 216 1.03 -0.06 5.28
CA VAL A 216 2.15 -1.03 5.26
C VAL A 216 3.17 -0.61 4.20
N LEU A 217 2.70 -0.28 3.00
CA LEU A 217 3.55 0.13 1.90
C LEU A 217 4.31 1.43 2.23
N LEU A 218 3.61 2.44 2.75
CA LEU A 218 4.23 3.71 3.17
C LEU A 218 5.28 3.53 4.27
N GLU A 219 5.06 2.60 5.20
CA GLU A 219 6.03 2.27 6.24
C GLU A 219 7.27 1.58 5.68
N GLU A 220 7.12 0.71 4.69
CA GLU A 220 8.25 0.09 3.96
C GLU A 220 9.06 1.13 3.18
N VAL A 221 8.39 2.06 2.49
CA VAL A 221 9.06 3.16 1.79
C VAL A 221 9.80 4.06 2.78
N TYR A 222 9.18 4.43 3.90
CA TYR A 222 9.83 5.24 4.92
C TYR A 222 11.07 4.56 5.54
N LYS A 223 11.05 3.23 5.70
CA LYS A 223 12.24 2.49 6.15
C LYS A 223 13.40 2.59 5.17
N LYS A 224 13.11 2.62 3.87
CA LYS A 224 14.12 2.80 2.81
C LYS A 224 14.57 4.26 2.69
N LEU A 225 13.68 5.21 2.93
CA LEU A 225 13.87 6.66 2.75
C LEU A 225 13.48 7.45 4.04
N PRO A 226 14.27 7.37 5.13
CA PRO A 226 13.93 7.97 6.42
C PRO A 226 13.86 9.51 6.41
N GLU A 227 14.48 10.16 5.42
CA GLU A 227 14.42 11.60 5.18
C GLU A 227 13.05 12.06 4.66
N GLN A 228 12.27 11.16 4.06
CA GLN A 228 10.92 11.43 3.56
C GLN A 228 9.88 11.23 4.67
N TYR A 229 9.94 12.09 5.70
CA TYR A 229 9.14 11.99 6.92
C TYR A 229 7.62 12.00 6.68
N GLU A 230 7.15 12.59 5.57
CA GLU A 230 5.76 12.56 5.14
C GLU A 230 5.19 11.14 5.06
N TYR A 231 5.98 10.16 4.61
CA TYR A 231 5.53 8.77 4.50
C TYR A 231 5.25 8.14 5.85
N ARG A 232 6.03 8.49 6.89
CA ARG A 232 5.75 8.07 8.27
C ARG A 232 4.41 8.62 8.77
N VAL A 233 4.14 9.89 8.48
CA VAL A 233 2.90 10.55 8.93
C VAL A 233 1.70 9.99 8.18
N LEU A 234 1.81 9.78 6.87
CA LEU A 234 0.76 9.15 6.05
C LEU A 234 0.51 7.69 6.45
N ALA A 235 1.57 6.92 6.73
CA ALA A 235 1.45 5.56 7.26
C ALA A 235 0.70 5.55 8.60
N ALA A 236 1.02 6.47 9.51
CA ALA A 236 0.32 6.60 10.78
C ALA A 236 -1.15 6.97 10.60
N LEU A 237 -1.48 7.86 9.65
CA LEU A 237 -2.87 8.18 9.33
C LEU A 237 -3.63 6.96 8.78
N GLY A 238 -3.02 6.19 7.87
CA GLY A 238 -3.62 4.95 7.37
C GLY A 238 -3.83 3.90 8.47
N LYS A 239 -2.91 3.80 9.43
CA LYS A 239 -3.06 2.97 10.64
C LYS A 239 -4.18 3.48 11.55
N ALA A 240 -4.35 4.80 11.67
CA ALA A 240 -5.44 5.38 12.44
C ALA A 240 -6.80 5.00 11.84
N TYR A 241 -6.98 5.18 10.53
CA TYR A 241 -8.23 4.87 9.84
C TYR A 241 -8.53 3.37 9.81
N SER A 242 -7.56 2.53 9.46
CA SER A 242 -7.77 1.07 9.50
C SER A 242 -8.09 0.54 10.90
N SER A 243 -7.46 1.09 11.95
CA SER A 243 -7.79 0.76 13.34
C SER A 243 -9.20 1.22 13.71
N TRP A 244 -9.62 2.37 13.22
CA TRP A 244 -10.96 2.90 13.46
C TRP A 244 -12.03 2.01 12.83
N GLU A 245 -11.83 1.56 11.60
CA GLU A 245 -12.77 0.69 10.87
C GLU A 245 -13.03 -0.64 11.57
N VAL A 246 -12.01 -1.20 12.24
CA VAL A 246 -12.14 -2.44 13.03
C VAL A 246 -12.50 -2.19 14.50
N PHE A 247 -12.97 -0.98 14.82
CA PHE A 247 -13.40 -0.56 16.16
C PHE A 247 -12.29 -0.60 17.23
N ASN A 248 -11.02 -0.64 16.83
CA ASN A 248 -9.88 -0.48 17.74
C ASN A 248 -9.65 1.01 18.04
N ILE A 249 -10.58 1.60 18.80
CA ILE A 249 -10.61 3.03 19.13
C ILE A 249 -9.32 3.49 19.82
N LYS A 250 -8.72 2.63 20.66
CA LYS A 250 -7.47 2.95 21.36
C LYS A 250 -6.33 3.17 20.36
N ALA A 251 -6.10 2.22 19.46
CA ALA A 251 -5.05 2.32 18.45
C ALA A 251 -5.33 3.46 17.46
N ALA A 252 -6.59 3.63 17.03
CA ALA A 252 -7.00 4.73 16.18
C ALA A 252 -6.64 6.09 16.80
N TYR A 253 -6.96 6.28 18.09
CA TYR A 253 -6.62 7.50 18.83
C TYR A 253 -5.11 7.71 18.91
N GLU A 254 -4.34 6.68 19.26
CA GLU A 254 -2.88 6.79 19.43
C GLU A 254 -2.18 7.19 18.12
N HIS A 255 -2.56 6.57 17.00
CA HIS A 255 -2.04 6.91 15.69
C HIS A 255 -2.47 8.31 15.23
N LEU A 256 -3.75 8.67 15.40
CA LEU A 256 -4.23 10.00 15.01
C LEU A 256 -3.61 11.10 15.87
N HIS A 257 -3.42 10.86 17.17
CA HIS A 257 -2.75 11.79 18.08
C HIS A 257 -1.32 12.06 17.63
N PHE A 258 -0.56 11.01 17.25
CA PHE A 258 0.76 11.20 16.66
C PHE A 258 0.70 12.09 15.41
N VAL A 259 -0.22 11.80 14.48
CA VAL A 259 -0.37 12.59 13.24
C VAL A 259 -0.61 14.07 13.57
N THR A 260 -1.59 14.38 14.41
CA THR A 260 -2.02 15.75 14.68
C THR A 260 -1.07 16.54 15.59
N ASN A 261 -0.47 15.90 16.60
CA ASN A 261 0.29 16.60 17.65
C ASN A 261 1.80 16.59 17.41
N GLU A 262 2.32 15.58 16.70
CA GLU A 262 3.75 15.43 16.44
C GLU A 262 4.06 15.55 14.94
N GLY A 263 3.41 14.73 14.12
CA GLY A 263 3.68 14.59 12.70
C GLY A 263 3.50 15.89 11.92
N VAL A 264 2.33 16.52 12.03
CA VAL A 264 2.01 17.79 11.35
C VAL A 264 3.00 18.89 11.75
N SER A 265 3.29 19.06 13.04
CA SER A 265 4.24 20.08 13.51
C SER A 265 5.65 19.86 12.97
N HIS A 266 6.09 18.61 12.87
CA HIS A 266 7.39 18.27 12.30
C HIS A 266 7.43 18.56 10.80
N LEU A 267 6.40 18.16 10.05
CA LEU A 267 6.28 18.44 8.62
C LEU A 267 6.26 19.93 8.30
N SER A 268 5.55 20.74 9.10
CA SER A 268 5.57 22.20 8.95
C SER A 268 6.98 22.78 9.13
N ARG A 269 7.77 22.27 10.09
CA ARG A 269 9.17 22.68 10.29
C ARG A 269 10.09 22.29 9.12
N LEU A 270 9.79 21.19 8.44
CA LEU A 270 10.48 20.74 7.24
C LEU A 270 10.03 21.47 5.96
N GLY A 271 9.03 22.36 6.04
CA GLY A 271 8.48 23.05 4.87
C GLY A 271 7.67 22.13 3.94
N LYS A 272 7.15 21.00 4.45
CA LYS A 272 6.40 20.00 3.68
C LYS A 272 4.94 19.88 4.15
N PRO A 273 4.07 20.89 3.94
CA PRO A 273 2.67 20.82 4.35
C PRO A 273 1.89 19.87 3.43
N ILE A 274 1.68 18.61 3.88
CA ILE A 274 0.95 17.59 3.11
C ILE A 274 -0.57 17.59 3.31
N PHE A 275 -1.06 18.42 4.23
CA PHE A 275 -2.48 18.55 4.60
C PHE A 275 -2.96 19.98 4.33
N SER A 276 -4.18 20.14 3.81
CA SER A 276 -4.84 21.45 3.75
C SER A 276 -5.30 21.92 5.13
N GLU A 277 -5.64 23.21 5.28
CA GLU A 277 -6.26 23.72 6.51
C GLU A 277 -7.58 22.99 6.82
N LYS A 278 -8.36 22.66 5.78
CA LYS A 278 -9.59 21.87 5.91
C LYS A 278 -9.30 20.47 6.47
N ASP A 279 -8.27 19.79 5.93
CA ASP A 279 -7.85 18.48 6.41
C ASP A 279 -7.45 18.54 7.89
N LEU A 280 -6.64 19.53 8.28
CA LEU A 280 -6.20 19.70 9.67
C LEU A 280 -7.38 19.95 10.63
N HIS A 281 -8.39 20.70 10.21
CA HIS A 281 -9.61 20.91 10.99
C HIS A 281 -10.40 19.61 11.19
N ILE A 282 -10.54 18.81 10.12
CA ILE A 282 -11.21 17.51 10.18
C ILE A 282 -10.44 16.56 11.11
N LEU A 283 -9.11 16.44 10.97
CA LEU A 283 -8.29 15.56 11.80
C LEU A 283 -8.38 15.90 13.29
N LYS A 284 -8.41 17.20 13.64
CA LYS A 284 -8.60 17.65 15.03
C LYS A 284 -9.94 17.20 15.60
N LYS A 285 -11.03 17.41 14.86
CA LYS A 285 -12.38 16.97 15.28
C LYS A 285 -12.44 15.45 15.41
N GLN A 286 -11.84 14.71 14.48
CA GLN A 286 -11.74 13.26 14.53
C GLN A 286 -11.01 12.77 15.79
N LEU A 287 -9.92 13.43 16.17
CA LEU A 287 -9.17 13.13 17.38
C LEU A 287 -10.02 13.35 18.64
N GLU A 288 -10.76 14.46 18.71
CA GLU A 288 -11.68 14.76 19.83
C GLU A 288 -12.75 13.68 19.97
N ILE A 289 -13.34 13.25 18.85
CA ILE A 289 -14.34 12.18 18.81
C ILE A 289 -13.73 10.87 19.34
N LEU A 290 -12.57 10.46 18.82
CA LEU A 290 -11.87 9.25 19.26
C LEU A 290 -11.49 9.31 20.74
N LYS A 291 -11.12 10.50 21.25
CA LYS A 291 -10.83 10.71 22.67
C LYS A 291 -12.05 10.39 23.54
N VAL A 292 -13.22 10.93 23.18
CA VAL A 292 -14.47 10.66 23.90
C VAL A 292 -14.80 9.17 23.92
N TYR A 293 -14.68 8.49 22.78
CA TYR A 293 -14.94 7.05 22.71
C TYR A 293 -13.93 6.21 23.52
N LYS A 294 -12.65 6.60 23.50
CA LYS A 294 -11.59 5.95 24.29
C LYS A 294 -11.85 6.09 25.79
N GLU A 295 -12.26 7.27 26.25
CA GLU A 295 -12.49 7.57 27.68
C GLU A 295 -13.78 6.93 28.21
N LYS A 296 -14.85 6.89 27.40
CA LYS A 296 -16.16 6.35 27.83
C LYS A 296 -16.21 4.82 27.99
N ASN A 297 -15.09 4.11 27.80
CA ASN A 297 -14.91 2.64 27.94
C ASN A 297 -16.23 1.86 27.78
N LEU A 298 -16.72 1.80 26.54
CA LEU A 298 -18.03 1.26 26.18
C LEU A 298 -18.04 -0.26 26.38
N GLY A 299 -18.24 -0.68 27.63
CA GLY A 299 -18.48 -2.06 28.00
C GLY A 299 -19.86 -2.55 27.56
N LYS A 300 -20.30 -3.67 28.15
CA LYS A 300 -21.59 -4.30 27.81
C LYS A 300 -22.81 -3.39 28.04
N ASP A 301 -22.73 -2.49 29.02
CA ASP A 301 -23.80 -1.55 29.35
C ASP A 301 -23.30 -0.11 29.24
N ILE A 302 -23.94 0.66 28.37
CA ILE A 302 -23.66 2.10 28.22
C ILE A 302 -24.60 2.85 29.19
N PRO A 303 -24.09 3.77 30.02
CA PRO A 303 -24.93 4.55 30.92
C PRO A 303 -26.04 5.29 30.16
N LEU A 304 -27.27 5.28 30.68
CA LEU A 304 -28.44 5.91 30.04
C LEU A 304 -28.16 7.37 29.64
N LYS A 305 -27.51 8.15 30.51
CA LYS A 305 -27.11 9.53 30.25
C LYS A 305 -26.20 9.68 29.02
N THR A 306 -25.36 8.69 28.73
CA THR A 306 -24.50 8.69 27.53
C THR A 306 -25.32 8.39 26.28
N VAL A 307 -26.30 7.49 26.36
CA VAL A 307 -27.20 7.20 25.23
C VAL A 307 -28.16 8.38 24.98
N GLN A 308 -28.49 9.17 26.01
CA GLN A 308 -29.29 10.40 25.89
C GLN A 308 -28.51 11.59 25.30
N ASP A 309 -27.18 11.55 25.29
CA ASP A 309 -26.32 12.59 24.73
C ASP A 309 -26.41 12.56 23.20
N VAL A 310 -27.12 13.53 22.65
CA VAL A 310 -27.37 13.64 21.21
C VAL A 310 -26.08 13.83 20.41
N HIS A 311 -25.08 14.53 20.94
CA HIS A 311 -23.82 14.78 20.24
C HIS A 311 -23.01 13.49 20.14
N PHE A 312 -22.91 12.76 21.24
CA PHE A 312 -22.27 11.44 21.27
C PHE A 312 -22.95 10.47 20.29
N MET A 313 -24.28 10.37 20.32
CA MET A 313 -25.03 9.46 19.46
C MET A 313 -24.97 9.88 17.99
N LYS A 314 -25.02 11.18 17.68
CA LYS A 314 -24.87 11.70 16.31
C LYS A 314 -23.52 11.30 15.70
N ASN A 315 -22.43 11.39 16.46
CA ASN A 315 -21.11 10.94 15.99
C ASN A 315 -21.08 9.43 15.72
N LEU A 316 -21.74 8.62 16.55
CA LEU A 316 -21.78 7.16 16.39
C LEU A 316 -22.59 6.75 15.16
N ILE A 317 -23.74 7.41 14.95
CA ILE A 317 -24.62 7.21 13.80
C ILE A 317 -23.88 7.56 12.50
N LEU A 318 -23.22 8.71 12.47
CA LEU A 318 -22.43 9.14 11.31
C LEU A 318 -21.25 8.19 11.03
N PHE A 319 -20.62 7.66 12.07
CA PHE A 319 -19.58 6.65 11.92
C PHE A 319 -20.10 5.38 11.23
N PHE A 320 -21.22 4.81 11.70
CA PHE A 320 -21.83 3.65 11.04
C PHE A 320 -22.30 3.94 9.60
N LYS A 321 -22.85 5.14 9.36
CA LYS A 321 -23.23 5.58 8.01
C LYS A 321 -22.01 5.59 7.08
N ASN A 322 -20.88 6.13 7.51
CA ASN A 322 -19.68 6.23 6.67
C ASN A 322 -19.10 4.84 6.36
N LEU A 323 -19.06 3.94 7.35
CA LEU A 323 -18.69 2.54 7.11
C LEU A 323 -19.64 1.85 6.12
N ALA A 324 -20.96 2.06 6.27
CA ALA A 324 -21.95 1.48 5.36
C ALA A 324 -21.77 1.97 3.91
N VAL A 325 -21.50 3.27 3.72
CA VAL A 325 -21.27 3.87 2.39
C VAL A 325 -20.00 3.30 1.76
N LYS A 326 -18.90 3.17 2.51
CA LYS A 326 -17.66 2.56 2.02
C LYS A 326 -17.90 1.13 1.51
N GLU A 327 -18.56 0.30 2.31
CA GLU A 327 -18.84 -1.09 1.93
C GLU A 327 -19.83 -1.17 0.75
N GLU A 328 -20.76 -0.22 0.63
CA GLU A 328 -21.66 -0.07 -0.52
C GLU A 328 -20.88 0.22 -1.81
N GLU A 329 -19.93 1.15 -1.79
CA GLU A 329 -19.07 1.49 -2.93
C GLU A 329 -18.24 0.27 -3.40
N GLN A 330 -17.85 -0.59 -2.46
CA GLN A 330 -17.17 -1.87 -2.74
C GLN A 330 -18.12 -3.03 -3.07
N LYS A 331 -19.44 -2.79 -3.15
CA LYS A 331 -20.49 -3.79 -3.40
C LYS A 331 -20.54 -4.93 -2.37
N ARG A 332 -20.04 -4.69 -1.15
CA ARG A 332 -20.06 -5.64 -0.03
C ARG A 332 -21.38 -5.49 0.75
N TYR A 333 -22.47 -5.85 0.10
CA TYR A 333 -23.85 -5.56 0.55
C TYR A 333 -24.23 -6.19 1.89
N ASP A 334 -23.75 -7.39 2.21
CA ASP A 334 -23.97 -8.01 3.52
C ASP A 334 -23.38 -7.15 4.65
N ILE A 335 -22.14 -6.70 4.51
CA ILE A 335 -21.44 -5.88 5.53
C ILE A 335 -22.07 -4.48 5.61
N ALA A 336 -22.34 -3.85 4.47
CA ALA A 336 -23.02 -2.55 4.43
C ALA A 336 -24.38 -2.61 5.14
N SER A 337 -25.13 -3.70 4.95
CA SER A 337 -26.43 -3.91 5.61
C SER A 337 -26.30 -4.04 7.13
N LEU A 338 -25.25 -4.67 7.65
CA LEU A 338 -25.00 -4.74 9.09
C LEU A 338 -24.78 -3.35 9.69
N TYR A 339 -24.01 -2.50 9.03
CA TYR A 339 -23.77 -1.13 9.49
C TYR A 339 -25.04 -0.28 9.43
N TYR A 340 -25.83 -0.38 8.35
CA TYR A 340 -27.13 0.29 8.28
C TYR A 340 -28.11 -0.20 9.34
N TYR A 341 -28.13 -1.51 9.63
CA TYR A 341 -28.94 -2.06 10.69
C TYR A 341 -28.52 -1.54 12.06
N ARG A 342 -27.21 -1.53 12.34
CA ARG A 342 -26.66 -0.98 13.58
C ARG A 342 -26.98 0.50 13.73
N MET A 343 -26.98 1.27 12.65
CA MET A 343 -27.42 2.66 12.64
C MET A 343 -28.89 2.81 13.07
N ILE A 344 -29.80 1.99 12.54
CA ILE A 344 -31.22 1.99 12.95
C ILE A 344 -31.37 1.66 14.45
N GLU A 345 -30.58 0.71 14.94
CA GLU A 345 -30.60 0.28 16.34
C GLU A 345 -30.15 1.40 17.28
N VAL A 346 -29.01 2.03 16.96
CA VAL A 346 -28.43 3.14 17.71
C VAL A 346 -29.38 4.35 17.74
N ILE A 347 -30.07 4.65 16.63
CA ILE A 347 -31.12 5.67 16.59
C ILE A 347 -32.26 5.30 17.55
N GLY A 348 -32.77 4.07 17.48
CA GLY A 348 -33.83 3.58 18.37
C GLY A 348 -33.45 3.66 19.85
N GLN A 349 -32.22 3.24 20.19
CA GLN A 349 -31.65 3.31 21.54
C GLN A 349 -31.62 4.75 22.06
N HIS A 350 -31.14 5.70 21.26
CA HIS A 350 -31.16 7.11 21.63
C HIS A 350 -32.59 7.62 21.85
N ARG A 351 -33.52 7.32 20.94
CA ARG A 351 -34.89 7.82 21.01
C ARG A 351 -35.65 7.26 22.19
N ILE A 352 -35.53 5.98 22.49
CA ILE A 352 -36.21 5.40 23.64
C ILE A 352 -35.57 5.87 24.96
N ALA A 353 -34.27 6.13 24.98
CA ALA A 353 -33.59 6.71 26.13
C ALA A 353 -34.10 8.11 26.48
N ARG A 354 -34.67 8.87 25.54
CA ARG A 354 -35.35 10.16 25.81
C ARG A 354 -36.63 10.02 26.64
N PHE A 355 -37.16 8.81 26.76
CA PHE A 355 -38.26 8.45 27.65
C PHE A 355 -37.77 7.81 28.96
N ASP A 356 -36.47 7.95 29.27
CA ASP A 356 -35.79 7.36 30.43
C ASP A 356 -35.79 5.82 30.47
N ILE A 357 -35.90 5.17 29.31
CA ILE A 357 -35.91 3.71 29.18
C ILE A 357 -34.58 3.21 28.61
N ASN A 358 -33.99 2.19 29.27
CA ASN A 358 -32.84 1.46 28.78
C ASN A 358 -33.29 0.21 28.00
N THR A 359 -32.73 -0.07 26.82
CA THR A 359 -33.14 -1.23 26.01
C THR A 359 -32.74 -2.59 26.60
N SER A 360 -31.67 -2.65 27.40
CA SER A 360 -31.18 -3.89 28.03
C SER A 360 -31.96 -4.27 29.29
N ASN A 361 -32.51 -3.28 30.00
CA ASN A 361 -33.30 -3.44 31.21
C ASN A 361 -34.34 -2.30 31.28
N PRO A 362 -35.47 -2.41 30.55
CA PRO A 362 -36.42 -1.33 30.39
C PRO A 362 -37.27 -1.16 31.65
N ASP A 363 -37.39 0.10 32.10
CA ASP A 363 -38.33 0.50 33.15
C ASP A 363 -39.43 1.37 32.55
N TYR A 364 -40.64 0.81 32.46
CA TYR A 364 -41.81 1.47 31.88
C TYR A 364 -42.63 2.28 32.89
N SER A 365 -42.24 2.32 34.17
CA SER A 365 -43.01 2.95 35.24
C SER A 365 -43.17 4.47 35.04
N ASN A 366 -42.19 5.11 34.41
CA ASN A 366 -42.15 6.56 34.20
C ASN A 366 -42.87 7.03 32.92
N LEU A 367 -43.47 6.12 32.15
CA LEU A 367 -44.21 6.49 30.94
C LEU A 367 -45.52 7.19 31.28
N LYS A 368 -45.82 8.27 30.55
CA LYS A 368 -47.10 9.01 30.67
C LYS A 368 -48.33 8.17 30.31
N MET A 369 -48.15 7.16 29.45
CA MET A 369 -49.22 6.26 29.00
C MET A 369 -49.16 4.98 29.83
N ASN A 370 -50.32 4.51 30.32
CA ASN A 370 -50.37 3.27 31.09
C ASN A 370 -49.92 2.06 30.23
N GLN A 371 -49.27 1.09 30.87
CA GLN A 371 -48.66 -0.05 30.18
C GLN A 371 -49.68 -0.91 29.43
N LYS A 372 -50.89 -1.07 29.98
CA LYS A 372 -51.99 -1.83 29.35
C LYS A 372 -52.41 -1.21 28.02
N SER A 373 -52.57 0.11 27.96
CA SER A 373 -52.93 0.84 26.75
C SER A 373 -51.81 0.81 25.71
N ILE A 374 -50.55 0.87 26.14
CA ILE A 374 -49.40 0.67 25.23
C ILE A 374 -49.48 -0.72 24.61
N LEU A 375 -49.68 -1.76 25.42
CA LEU A 375 -49.77 -3.15 24.95
C LEU A 375 -50.94 -3.35 23.96
N GLU A 376 -52.12 -2.84 24.28
CA GLU A 376 -53.29 -2.88 23.40
C GLU A 376 -53.02 -2.19 22.05
N LYS A 377 -52.35 -1.03 22.06
CA LYS A 377 -51.96 -0.30 20.85
C LYS A 377 -50.90 -1.04 20.04
N ILE A 378 -49.91 -1.67 20.69
CA ILE A 378 -48.90 -2.50 20.00
C ILE A 378 -49.60 -3.65 19.29
N ASN A 379 -50.45 -4.42 19.97
CA ASN A 379 -51.15 -5.57 19.37
C ASN A 379 -52.11 -5.13 18.25
N ALA A 380 -52.81 -4.00 18.40
CA ALA A 380 -53.63 -3.44 17.33
C ALA A 380 -52.80 -3.07 16.09
N LEU A 381 -51.63 -2.45 16.28
CA LEU A 381 -50.72 -2.08 15.21
C LEU A 381 -50.13 -3.29 14.47
N LEU A 382 -49.76 -4.34 15.21
CA LEU A 382 -49.29 -5.61 14.65
C LEU A 382 -50.37 -6.25 13.78
N LYS A 383 -51.62 -6.30 14.27
CA LYS A 383 -52.77 -6.81 13.52
C LYS A 383 -53.05 -6.00 12.25
N GLN A 384 -53.02 -4.67 12.33
CA GLN A 384 -53.17 -3.78 11.17
C GLN A 384 -52.05 -3.99 10.14
N SER A 385 -50.83 -4.28 10.61
CA SER A 385 -49.66 -4.56 9.77
C SER A 385 -49.60 -6.00 9.27
N LYS A 386 -50.62 -6.83 9.55
CA LYS A 386 -50.71 -8.26 9.20
C LYS A 386 -49.55 -9.10 9.75
N LEU A 387 -48.99 -8.72 10.89
CA LEU A 387 -47.94 -9.45 11.59
C LEU A 387 -48.57 -10.46 12.56
N LYS A 388 -48.06 -11.69 12.58
CA LYS A 388 -48.61 -12.81 13.40
C LYS A 388 -48.23 -12.76 14.89
N GLN A 389 -47.41 -11.81 15.29
CA GLN A 389 -46.93 -11.66 16.66
C GLN A 389 -47.98 -11.01 17.55
N GLU A 390 -48.10 -11.47 18.79
CA GLU A 390 -48.94 -10.88 19.83
C GLU A 390 -48.14 -10.80 21.14
N PHE A 391 -48.23 -9.68 21.84
CA PHE A 391 -47.57 -9.46 23.12
C PHE A 391 -48.58 -9.59 24.26
N HIS A 392 -48.25 -10.39 25.28
CA HIS A 392 -49.03 -10.50 26.51
C HIS A 392 -48.49 -9.61 27.66
N SER A 393 -47.25 -9.14 27.52
CA SER A 393 -46.60 -8.17 28.40
C SER A 393 -45.65 -7.31 27.56
N LEU A 394 -45.25 -6.16 28.11
CA LEU A 394 -44.16 -5.39 27.49
C LEU A 394 -42.84 -6.19 27.57
N PRO A 395 -41.95 -6.08 26.57
CA PRO A 395 -40.72 -6.88 26.52
C PRO A 395 -39.79 -6.61 27.70
N GLU A 396 -39.18 -7.65 28.26
CA GLU A 396 -38.12 -7.52 29.28
C GLU A 396 -36.79 -7.03 28.69
N LYS A 397 -36.65 -7.10 27.37
CA LYS A 397 -35.54 -6.51 26.59
C LYS A 397 -36.10 -5.95 25.29
N LEU A 398 -35.63 -4.76 24.91
CA LEU A 398 -36.05 -4.10 23.68
C LEU A 398 -35.03 -4.35 22.58
N ALA A 399 -35.27 -5.36 21.75
CA ALA A 399 -34.57 -5.55 20.48
C ALA A 399 -35.04 -4.50 19.45
N LEU A 400 -34.29 -4.31 18.35
CA LEU A 400 -34.54 -3.24 17.36
C LEU A 400 -36.01 -3.11 16.93
N ALA A 401 -36.65 -4.20 16.52
CA ALA A 401 -38.04 -4.17 16.07
C ALA A 401 -38.99 -3.74 17.19
N ASP A 402 -38.80 -4.25 18.40
CA ASP A 402 -39.62 -3.98 19.57
C ASP A 402 -39.44 -2.53 20.07
N THR A 403 -38.20 -2.03 20.06
CA THR A 403 -37.87 -0.63 20.38
C THR A 403 -38.65 0.32 19.48
N HIS A 404 -38.62 0.09 18.17
CA HIS A 404 -39.27 0.97 17.21
C HIS A 404 -40.79 0.82 17.18
N LEU A 405 -41.33 -0.38 17.45
CA LEU A 405 -42.78 -0.57 17.67
C LEU A 405 -43.27 0.25 18.87
N LEU A 406 -42.54 0.21 19.98
CA LEU A 406 -42.86 1.00 21.16
C LEU A 406 -42.78 2.51 20.86
N LEU A 407 -41.70 2.97 20.23
CA LEU A 407 -41.56 4.37 19.78
C LEU A 407 -42.71 4.80 18.85
N TYR A 408 -43.15 3.92 17.94
CA TYR A 408 -44.27 4.18 17.04
C TYR A 408 -45.58 4.39 17.80
N VAL A 409 -45.85 3.59 18.84
CA VAL A 409 -47.03 3.75 19.71
C VAL A 409 -46.93 5.00 20.60
N LEU A 410 -45.72 5.37 21.01
CA LEU A 410 -45.44 6.60 21.74
C LEU A 410 -45.44 7.86 20.85
N ASN A 411 -45.77 7.73 19.56
CA ASN A 411 -45.81 8.81 18.58
C ASN A 411 -44.45 9.52 18.38
N ASP A 412 -43.35 8.76 18.46
CA ASP A 412 -42.03 9.30 18.14
C ASP A 412 -41.96 9.73 16.65
N PRO A 413 -41.54 10.98 16.36
CA PRO A 413 -41.56 11.52 15.00
C PRO A 413 -40.58 10.85 14.03
N ILE A 414 -39.55 10.15 14.53
CA ILE A 414 -38.62 9.40 13.68
C ILE A 414 -39.20 8.02 13.38
N ALA A 415 -39.65 7.29 14.41
CA ALA A 415 -40.24 5.97 14.24
C ALA A 415 -41.48 5.99 13.34
N LYS A 416 -42.28 7.07 13.39
CA LYS A 416 -43.46 7.24 12.52
C LYS A 416 -43.15 7.32 11.02
N ARG A 417 -41.90 7.58 10.63
CA ARG A 417 -41.51 7.71 9.20
C ARG A 417 -41.44 6.38 8.47
N VAL A 418 -41.29 5.28 9.19
CA VAL A 418 -41.20 3.94 8.62
C VAL A 418 -42.36 3.09 9.14
N SER A 419 -43.07 2.41 8.23
CA SER A 419 -44.14 1.51 8.65
C SER A 419 -43.55 0.29 9.38
N PRO A 420 -44.25 -0.25 10.40
CA PRO A 420 -43.81 -1.45 11.11
C PRO A 420 -43.51 -2.64 10.19
N SER A 421 -44.27 -2.80 9.10
CA SER A 421 -44.01 -3.82 8.07
C SER A 421 -42.66 -3.67 7.39
N LYS A 422 -42.29 -2.46 6.93
CA LYS A 422 -41.00 -2.22 6.25
C LYS A 422 -39.82 -2.41 7.20
N LEU A 423 -39.97 -2.02 8.46
CA LEU A 423 -38.96 -2.25 9.47
C LEU A 423 -38.80 -3.74 9.77
N ARG A 424 -39.91 -4.49 9.84
CA ARG A 424 -39.92 -5.94 9.99
C ARG A 424 -39.15 -6.60 8.84
N ASP A 425 -39.45 -6.24 7.59
CA ASP A 425 -38.79 -6.80 6.41
C ASP A 425 -37.27 -6.58 6.46
N ALA A 426 -36.82 -5.37 6.83
CA ALA A 426 -35.40 -5.06 6.99
C ALA A 426 -34.75 -5.85 8.14
N SER A 427 -35.48 -6.06 9.25
CA SER A 427 -35.00 -6.84 10.39
C SER A 427 -34.92 -8.34 10.10
N GLU A 428 -35.89 -8.88 9.36
CA GLU A 428 -35.89 -10.28 8.91
C GLU A 428 -34.76 -10.54 7.91
N ALA A 429 -34.52 -9.63 6.96
CA ALA A 429 -33.38 -9.73 6.05
C ALA A 429 -32.04 -9.79 6.80
N ARG A 430 -31.85 -8.97 7.84
CA ARG A 430 -30.66 -9.04 8.71
C ARG A 430 -30.62 -10.35 9.48
N ASN A 431 -31.72 -10.78 10.10
CA ASN A 431 -31.73 -11.99 10.93
C ASN A 431 -31.46 -13.25 10.12
N TYR A 432 -31.98 -13.33 8.91
CA TYR A 432 -31.71 -14.45 8.00
C TYR A 432 -30.36 -14.34 7.29
N SER A 433 -29.66 -13.20 7.37
CA SER A 433 -28.33 -13.03 6.75
C SER A 433 -27.31 -14.05 7.28
N ILE A 434 -26.41 -14.48 6.40
CA ILE A 434 -25.28 -15.36 6.71
C ILE A 434 -24.34 -14.78 7.77
N LEU A 435 -24.27 -13.45 7.90
CA LEU A 435 -23.45 -12.78 8.91
C LEU A 435 -24.18 -12.56 10.26
N ALA A 436 -25.39 -13.11 10.42
CA ALA A 436 -26.18 -13.00 11.65
C ALA A 436 -26.63 -14.37 12.16
N HIS A 437 -27.87 -14.78 11.87
CA HIS A 437 -28.48 -15.99 12.42
C HIS A 437 -29.04 -16.94 11.35
N GLY A 438 -28.83 -16.66 10.05
CA GLY A 438 -29.35 -17.48 8.96
C GLY A 438 -28.30 -17.79 7.88
N PHE A 439 -28.79 -18.00 6.65
CA PHE A 439 -28.00 -18.43 5.49
C PHE A 439 -28.29 -17.60 4.22
N LEU A 440 -29.07 -16.51 4.33
CA LEU A 440 -29.40 -15.61 3.24
C LEU A 440 -28.17 -14.74 2.90
N THR A 441 -27.83 -14.65 1.63
CA THR A 441 -26.90 -13.64 1.11
C THR A 441 -27.69 -12.41 0.70
N ILE A 442 -27.24 -11.22 1.09
CA ILE A 442 -27.91 -9.97 0.73
C ILE A 442 -27.46 -9.51 -0.66
N ASP A 443 -28.36 -9.63 -1.64
CA ASP A 443 -28.16 -9.04 -2.97
C ASP A 443 -28.44 -7.52 -2.98
N GLU A 444 -28.18 -6.89 -4.14
CA GLU A 444 -28.35 -5.45 -4.32
C GLU A 444 -29.81 -4.99 -4.10
N GLU A 445 -30.81 -5.81 -4.45
CA GLU A 445 -32.22 -5.45 -4.31
C GLU A 445 -32.66 -5.43 -2.85
N ILE A 446 -32.29 -6.46 -2.09
CA ILE A 446 -32.53 -6.55 -0.65
C ILE A 446 -31.78 -5.42 0.06
N PHE A 447 -30.50 -5.21 -0.29
CA PHE A 447 -29.69 -4.12 0.25
C PHE A 447 -30.35 -2.75 0.04
N LYS A 448 -30.82 -2.44 -1.18
CA LYS A 448 -31.49 -1.16 -1.48
C LYS A 448 -32.71 -0.93 -0.58
N LYS A 449 -33.46 -1.98 -0.24
CA LYS A 449 -34.60 -1.88 0.69
C LYS A 449 -34.13 -1.55 2.11
N ILE A 450 -33.10 -2.23 2.61
CA ILE A 450 -32.50 -1.98 3.94
C ILE A 450 -31.94 -0.55 4.01
N ARG A 451 -31.12 -0.16 3.04
CA ARG A 451 -30.55 1.18 2.93
C ARG A 451 -31.61 2.26 2.94
N LYS A 452 -32.71 2.07 2.19
CA LYS A 452 -33.83 3.02 2.16
C LYS A 452 -34.46 3.21 3.54
N VAL A 453 -34.70 2.12 4.28
CA VAL A 453 -35.21 2.20 5.65
C VAL A 453 -34.23 2.93 6.56
N ALA A 454 -32.96 2.53 6.54
CA ALA A 454 -31.92 3.10 7.39
C ALA A 454 -31.73 4.60 7.15
N MET A 455 -31.67 5.02 5.88
CA MET A 455 -31.54 6.43 5.51
C MET A 455 -32.79 7.24 5.90
N THR A 456 -33.99 6.64 5.85
CA THR A 456 -35.23 7.31 6.32
C THR A 456 -35.15 7.62 7.82
N PHE A 457 -34.64 6.69 8.64
CA PHE A 457 -34.38 6.93 10.06
C PHE A 457 -33.29 7.99 10.26
N PHE A 458 -32.19 7.91 9.50
CA PHE A 458 -31.08 8.86 9.58
C PHE A 458 -31.52 10.30 9.31
N TYR A 459 -32.24 10.54 8.20
CA TYR A 459 -32.73 11.89 7.89
C TYR A 459 -33.77 12.37 8.91
N GLY A 460 -34.62 11.48 9.42
CA GLY A 460 -35.50 11.80 10.54
C GLY A 460 -34.74 12.22 11.79
N PHE A 461 -33.65 11.53 12.11
CA PHE A 461 -32.78 11.87 13.23
C PHE A 461 -32.11 13.23 13.06
N LEU A 462 -31.59 13.54 11.87
CA LEU A 462 -31.02 14.86 11.60
C LEU A 462 -32.07 15.98 11.70
N GLN A 463 -33.26 15.76 11.17
CA GLN A 463 -34.33 16.76 11.22
C GLN A 463 -34.77 17.07 12.66
N GLU A 464 -34.85 16.05 13.52
CA GLU A 464 -35.25 16.23 14.93
C GLU A 464 -34.15 16.83 15.82
N ASN A 465 -32.88 16.72 15.42
CA ASN A 465 -31.74 17.07 16.27
C ASN A 465 -30.78 18.10 15.64
N GLY A 466 -31.13 18.69 14.49
CA GLY A 466 -30.34 19.69 13.77
C GLY A 466 -29.37 19.12 12.73
N GLU A 467 -29.34 19.75 11.56
CA GLU A 467 -28.41 19.50 10.45
C GLU A 467 -27.08 20.28 10.63
N ASP A 468 -26.34 20.04 11.72
CA ASP A 468 -25.02 20.70 11.84
C ASP A 468 -23.99 20.15 10.82
N GLU A 469 -22.94 20.94 10.57
CA GLU A 469 -21.74 20.76 9.72
C GLU A 469 -20.89 19.47 9.97
N PHE A 470 -21.44 18.43 10.60
CA PHE A 470 -20.69 17.24 11.01
C PHE A 470 -20.48 16.19 9.90
N ASN A 471 -21.22 16.26 8.79
CA ASN A 471 -21.07 15.29 7.70
C ASN A 471 -19.63 15.24 7.15
N GLU A 472 -18.91 16.37 7.11
CA GLU A 472 -17.52 16.41 6.65
C GLU A 472 -16.52 15.93 7.71
N THR A 473 -16.87 15.99 9.00
CA THR A 473 -15.91 15.81 10.10
C THR A 473 -15.59 14.35 10.39
N LEU A 474 -16.44 13.42 9.97
CA LEU A 474 -16.26 11.98 10.15
C LEU A 474 -15.86 11.25 8.86
N GLN A 475 -15.71 11.98 7.74
CA GLN A 475 -15.16 11.42 6.52
C GLN A 475 -13.64 11.28 6.67
N PHE A 476 -13.13 10.10 6.35
CA PHE A 476 -11.68 9.92 6.24
C PHE A 476 -11.15 10.79 5.12
N ILE A 477 -10.11 11.56 5.43
CA ILE A 477 -9.56 12.51 4.47
C ILE A 477 -8.67 11.79 3.46
N THR A 478 -8.59 12.37 2.28
CA THR A 478 -7.46 12.14 1.37
C THR A 478 -6.51 13.32 1.54
N PRO A 479 -5.29 13.13 2.08
CA PRO A 479 -4.30 14.18 2.22
C PRO A 479 -3.99 14.84 0.87
N ASN A 480 -3.67 16.14 0.85
CA ASN A 480 -3.32 16.85 -0.38
C ASN A 480 -2.17 16.19 -1.14
N PHE A 481 -1.23 15.58 -0.41
CA PHE A 481 -0.15 14.79 -0.99
C PHE A 481 -0.62 13.71 -1.99
N PHE A 482 -1.77 13.08 -1.74
CA PHE A 482 -2.35 12.08 -2.66
C PHE A 482 -3.26 12.70 -3.72
N LYS A 483 -3.60 13.99 -3.62
CA LYS A 483 -4.43 14.70 -4.61
C LYS A 483 -3.59 15.34 -5.72
N THR A 484 -2.36 15.74 -5.42
CA THR A 484 -1.48 16.48 -6.34
C THR A 484 -0.58 15.59 -7.19
N GLY A 485 -0.81 14.27 -7.23
CA GLY A 485 0.02 13.28 -7.93
C GLY A 485 0.09 13.40 -9.47
N ASN A 486 -0.26 14.55 -10.06
CA ASN A 486 -0.15 14.83 -11.49
C ASN A 486 0.67 16.09 -11.83
N GLU A 487 1.29 16.75 -10.85
CA GLU A 487 2.21 17.87 -11.10
C GLU A 487 3.61 17.51 -10.58
N ILE A 488 4.30 16.65 -11.35
CA ILE A 488 5.75 16.59 -11.30
C ILE A 488 6.23 17.81 -12.10
N GLU A 489 6.73 18.83 -11.41
CA GLU A 489 7.55 19.90 -12.03
C GLU A 489 8.89 19.36 -12.55
#